data_AF-A0A1C5PL24-F1
#
_entry.id   AF-A0A1C5PL24-F1
#
_cell.length_a   1.000
_cell.length_b   1.000
_cell.length_c   1.000
_cell.angle_alpha   90.00
_cell.angle_beta   90.00
_cell.angle_gamma   90.00
#
_symmetry.space_group_name_H-M   'P 1'
#
loop_
_entity.id
_entity.type
_entity.pdbx_description
1 polymer ?
#
loop_
_entity_poly.entity_id
_entity_poly.type
_entity_poly.pdbx_seq_one_letter_code
_entity_poly.pdbx_strand_id
1 'polypeptide(L)'
;MSTEYYISNRRKREEILAFNRFWEEKLIPGIKEQINEYCGEANGIHVNMGFAERVMEDEISKICHAPGDSQSYETALGSSRWNGKRTLFQWEGSYVDDHIIRDEGSLVDFFSHQANQDHYCIVDEHGTEYSIEDFLKKIKYSGA
;
A
#
# COMPACT_ATOMS: atom_id res chain seq x y z
N MET A 1 -17.37 7.23 12.20
CA MET A 1 -16.07 6.72 11.73
C MET A 1 -15.56 7.66 10.65
N SER A 2 -14.26 7.94 10.62
CA SER A 2 -13.65 8.70 9.51
C SER A 2 -13.13 7.69 8.50
N THR A 3 -13.17 8.01 7.21
CA THR A 3 -12.57 7.20 6.15
C THR A 3 -11.53 8.04 5.44
N GLU A 4 -10.31 7.53 5.33
CA GLU A 4 -9.21 8.19 4.62
C GLU A 4 -9.20 7.79 3.14
N TYR A 5 -8.79 8.73 2.30
CA TYR A 5 -8.69 8.56 0.85
C TYR A 5 -7.31 9.01 0.37
N TYR A 6 -6.87 8.38 -0.71
CA TYR A 6 -5.56 8.54 -1.29
C TYR A 6 -5.65 8.63 -2.80
N ILE A 7 -4.75 9.39 -3.42
CA ILE A 7 -4.43 9.27 -4.84
C ILE A 7 -3.31 8.24 -4.96
N SER A 8 -3.60 7.13 -5.64
CA SER A 8 -2.69 6.00 -5.81
C SER A 8 -2.14 5.96 -7.22
N ASN A 9 -0.81 5.86 -7.36
CA ASN A 9 -0.17 5.62 -8.65
C ASN A 9 -0.27 4.12 -8.99
N ARG A 10 -1.03 3.78 -10.03
CA ARG A 10 -1.35 2.39 -10.41
C ARG A 10 -0.10 1.58 -10.68
N ARG A 11 0.82 2.12 -11.47
CA ARG A 11 2.04 1.42 -11.87
C ARG A 11 2.98 1.19 -10.68
N LYS A 12 3.23 2.21 -9.86
CA LYS A 12 4.04 2.07 -8.65
C LYS A 12 3.41 1.06 -7.68
N ARG A 13 2.08 1.11 -7.51
CA ARG A 13 1.33 0.13 -6.70
C ARG A 13 1.53 -1.29 -7.21
N GLU A 14 1.36 -1.52 -8.51
CA GLU A 14 1.57 -2.84 -9.12
C GLU A 14 3.01 -3.35 -8.92
N GLU A 15 4.01 -2.50 -9.16
CA GLU A 15 5.43 -2.84 -8.97
C GLU A 15 5.74 -3.21 -7.52
N ILE A 16 5.28 -2.40 -6.55
CA ILE A 16 5.51 -2.64 -5.11
C ILE A 16 4.76 -3.90 -4.63
N LEU A 17 3.49 -4.08 -5.02
CA LEU A 17 2.74 -5.28 -4.65
C LEU A 17 3.31 -6.55 -5.27
N ALA A 18 3.82 -6.48 -6.50
CA ALA A 18 4.51 -7.60 -7.14
C ALA A 18 5.80 -7.95 -6.42
N PHE A 19 6.58 -6.94 -6.01
CA PHE A 19 7.79 -7.15 -5.22
C PHE A 19 7.48 -7.76 -3.85
N ASN A 20 6.45 -7.25 -3.15
CA ASN A 20 6.05 -7.78 -1.85
C ASN A 20 5.63 -9.25 -1.94
N ARG A 21 4.86 -9.64 -2.97
CA ARG A 21 4.55 -11.05 -3.23
C ARG A 21 5.80 -11.88 -3.50
N PHE A 22 6.72 -11.40 -4.33
CA PHE A 22 8.00 -12.09 -4.54
C PHE A 22 8.77 -12.28 -3.22
N TRP A 23 8.83 -11.25 -2.39
CA TRP A 23 9.51 -11.27 -1.11
C TRP A 23 8.93 -12.33 -0.17
N GLU A 24 7.62 -12.28 0.06
CA GLU A 24 6.92 -13.10 1.05
C GLU A 24 6.68 -14.54 0.58
N GLU A 25 6.38 -14.73 -0.71
CA GLU A 25 5.99 -16.04 -1.24
C GLU A 25 7.17 -16.81 -1.84
N LYS A 26 8.27 -16.15 -2.22
CA LYS A 26 9.41 -16.79 -2.89
C LYS A 26 10.73 -16.59 -2.16
N LEU A 27 11.14 -15.34 -1.94
CA LEU A 27 12.48 -15.06 -1.42
C LEU A 27 12.66 -15.57 0.00
N ILE A 28 11.81 -15.13 0.95
CA ILE A 28 11.92 -15.53 2.35
C ILE A 28 11.73 -17.04 2.52
N PRO A 29 10.70 -17.69 1.93
CA PRO A 29 10.58 -19.14 1.98
C PRO A 29 11.79 -19.88 1.39
N GLY A 30 12.31 -19.44 0.25
CA GLY A 30 13.49 -20.05 -0.38
C GLY A 30 14.76 -19.93 0.46
N ILE A 31 14.99 -18.79 1.12
CA ILE A 31 16.11 -18.63 2.06
C ILE A 31 15.95 -19.60 3.24
N LYS A 32 14.73 -19.74 3.77
CA LYS A 32 14.45 -20.66 4.89
C LYS A 32 14.73 -22.11 4.50
N GLU A 33 14.30 -22.52 3.31
CA GLU A 33 14.53 -23.86 2.77
C GLU A 33 16.02 -24.14 2.63
N GLN A 34 16.78 -23.25 1.97
CA GLN A 34 18.22 -23.43 1.76
C GLN A 34 19.01 -23.54 3.08
N ILE A 35 18.65 -22.75 4.10
CA ILE A 35 19.29 -22.84 5.42
C ILE A 35 18.99 -24.18 6.10
N ASN A 36 17.73 -24.63 6.05
CA ASN A 36 17.31 -25.90 6.63
C ASN A 36 18.00 -27.08 5.93
N GLU A 37 18.03 -27.09 4.59
CA GLU A 37 18.72 -28.12 3.80
C GLU A 37 20.20 -28.18 4.17
N TYR A 38 20.91 -27.06 4.11
CA TYR A 38 22.33 -27.03 4.42
C TYR A 38 22.65 -27.49 5.85
N CYS A 39 21.88 -27.04 6.84
CA CYS A 39 22.09 -27.44 8.23
C CYS A 39 21.71 -28.90 8.48
N GLY A 40 20.69 -29.41 7.78
CA GLY A 40 20.31 -30.81 7.81
C GLY A 40 21.33 -31.73 7.17
N GLU A 41 21.93 -31.33 6.05
CA GLU A 41 23.01 -32.06 5.38
C GLU A 41 24.31 -32.05 6.19
N ALA A 42 24.71 -30.88 6.71
CA ALA A 42 25.92 -30.75 7.49
C ALA A 42 25.85 -31.54 8.80
N ASN A 43 24.70 -31.47 9.50
CA ASN A 43 24.39 -32.16 10.76
C ASN A 43 25.58 -32.28 11.73
N GLY A 44 26.33 -31.19 11.89
CA GLY A 44 27.57 -31.14 12.67
C GLY A 44 27.33 -30.80 14.14
N ILE A 45 28.42 -30.68 14.90
CA ILE A 45 28.38 -30.30 16.33
C ILE A 45 27.75 -28.91 16.53
N HIS A 46 28.03 -27.96 15.63
CA HIS A 46 27.56 -26.57 15.73
C HIS A 46 26.58 -26.17 14.63
N VAL A 47 26.83 -26.58 13.39
CA VAL A 47 25.95 -26.32 12.24
C VAL A 47 25.03 -27.52 12.06
N ASN A 48 23.83 -27.43 12.61
CA ASN A 48 22.79 -28.46 12.60
C ASN A 48 21.41 -27.79 12.64
N MET A 49 20.33 -28.58 12.73
CA MET A 49 18.96 -28.06 12.75
C MET A 49 18.71 -27.05 13.89
N GLY A 50 19.31 -27.24 15.07
CA GLY A 50 19.18 -26.27 16.17
C GLY A 50 19.89 -24.93 15.88
N PHE A 51 20.90 -24.92 15.01
CA PHE A 51 21.48 -23.68 14.48
C PHE A 51 20.58 -23.04 13.43
N ALA A 52 19.96 -23.83 12.54
CA ALA A 52 19.00 -23.32 11.57
C ALA A 52 17.84 -22.60 12.26
N GLU A 53 17.25 -23.21 13.31
CA GLU A 53 16.18 -22.60 14.11
C GLU A 53 16.57 -21.25 14.68
N ARG A 54 17.77 -21.13 15.28
CA ARG A 54 18.29 -19.85 15.76
C ARG A 54 18.43 -18.82 14.65
N VAL A 55 18.90 -19.21 13.46
CA VAL A 55 18.97 -18.28 12.32
C VAL A 55 17.57 -17.84 11.88
N MET A 56 16.57 -18.73 11.91
CA MET A 56 15.18 -18.34 11.61
C MET A 56 14.64 -17.31 12.59
N GLU A 57 14.86 -17.54 13.89
CA GLU A 57 14.37 -16.68 14.96
C GLU A 57 15.14 -15.37 15.05
N ASP A 58 16.47 -15.40 15.00
CA ASP A 58 17.30 -14.24 15.24
C ASP A 58 17.46 -13.38 13.99
N GLU A 59 17.59 -13.97 12.79
CA GLU A 59 17.95 -13.20 11.59
C GLU A 59 16.81 -13.10 10.59
N ILE A 60 16.15 -14.21 10.24
CA ILE A 60 15.10 -14.19 9.22
C ILE A 60 13.84 -13.48 9.70
N SER A 61 13.50 -13.59 10.99
CA SER A 61 12.33 -12.91 11.57
C SER A 61 12.39 -11.38 11.41
N LYS A 62 13.60 -10.79 11.43
CA LYS A 62 13.83 -9.34 11.29
C LYS A 62 13.49 -8.81 9.90
N ILE A 63 13.48 -9.67 8.88
CA ILE A 63 13.29 -9.30 7.48
C ILE A 63 12.10 -10.02 6.83
N CYS A 64 11.26 -10.69 7.63
CA CYS A 64 10.21 -11.56 7.12
C CYS A 64 9.07 -10.79 6.43
N HIS A 65 8.85 -9.53 6.82
CA HIS A 65 7.87 -8.65 6.22
C HIS A 65 8.41 -7.99 4.97
N ALA A 66 7.57 -7.87 3.94
CA ALA A 66 7.98 -7.17 2.74
C ALA A 66 8.32 -5.69 3.02
N PRO A 67 9.39 -5.16 2.40
CA PRO A 67 9.86 -3.81 2.67
C PRO A 67 9.07 -2.72 1.93
N GLY A 68 8.27 -3.07 0.93
CA GLY A 68 7.51 -2.09 0.16
C GLY A 68 6.28 -1.58 0.93
N ASP A 69 6.19 -0.26 1.11
CA ASP A 69 5.07 0.39 1.81
C ASP A 69 4.11 1.09 0.84
N SER A 70 2.91 1.43 1.34
CA SER A 70 1.93 2.17 0.56
C SER A 70 2.32 3.64 0.34
N GLN A 71 3.11 4.23 1.24
CA GLN A 71 3.62 5.60 1.12
C GLN A 71 4.47 5.80 -0.16
N SER A 72 5.02 4.71 -0.70
CA SER A 72 5.75 4.71 -1.97
C SER A 72 4.87 4.95 -3.21
N TYR A 73 3.56 4.72 -3.13
CA TYR A 73 2.64 4.85 -4.27
C TYR A 73 1.32 5.56 -3.96
N GLU A 74 1.02 5.87 -2.71
CA GLU A 74 -0.18 6.61 -2.28
C GLU A 74 0.18 7.98 -1.75
N THR A 75 -0.60 8.98 -2.15
CA THR A 75 -0.55 10.35 -1.64
C THR A 75 -1.87 10.66 -0.95
N ALA A 76 -1.82 11.13 0.30
CA ALA A 76 -3.02 11.46 1.07
C ALA A 76 -3.87 12.52 0.33
N LEU A 77 -5.15 12.20 0.13
CA LEU A 77 -6.11 13.09 -0.50
C LEU A 77 -6.92 13.87 0.54
N GLY A 78 -7.37 13.16 1.58
CA GLY A 78 -8.17 13.72 2.66
C GLY A 78 -9.00 12.67 3.37
N SER A 79 -9.85 13.11 4.28
CA SER A 79 -10.72 12.23 5.05
C SER A 79 -12.19 12.67 5.00
N SER A 80 -13.08 11.68 4.97
CA SER A 80 -14.52 11.90 5.02
C SER A 80 -15.08 11.49 6.38
N ARG A 81 -15.97 12.31 6.95
CA ARG A 81 -16.66 12.03 8.20
C ARG A 81 -18.15 12.37 8.12
N TRP A 82 -19.00 11.42 8.48
CA TRP A 82 -20.42 11.68 8.70
C TRP A 82 -20.66 12.42 10.03
N ASN A 83 -21.40 13.52 9.98
CA ASN A 83 -21.71 14.33 11.17
C ASN A 83 -23.16 14.20 11.67
N GLY A 84 -23.94 13.24 11.14
CA GLY A 84 -25.36 13.07 11.45
C GLY A 84 -26.31 13.78 10.49
N LYS A 85 -25.82 14.68 9.63
CA LYS A 85 -26.63 15.40 8.63
C LYS A 85 -26.04 15.35 7.22
N ARG A 86 -24.71 15.42 7.11
CA ARG A 86 -23.98 15.36 5.85
C ARG A 86 -22.61 14.72 6.06
N THR A 87 -22.02 14.25 4.98
CA THR A 87 -20.60 13.95 4.94
C THR A 87 -19.82 15.25 4.82
N LEU A 88 -18.81 15.39 5.68
CA LEU A 88 -17.81 16.44 5.62
C LEU A 88 -16.53 15.82 5.07
N PHE A 89 -15.97 16.42 4.03
CA PHE A 89 -14.66 16.04 3.52
C PHE A 89 -13.63 17.09 3.92
N GLN A 90 -12.55 16.64 4.54
CA GLN A 90 -11.39 17.46 4.88
C GLN A 90 -10.25 17.10 3.92
N TRP A 91 -9.89 18.06 3.07
CA TRP A 91 -8.76 17.93 2.14
C TRP A 91 -7.44 18.05 2.88
N GLU A 92 -6.46 17.26 2.47
CA GLU A 92 -5.10 17.32 3.05
C GLU A 92 -4.27 18.46 2.45
N GLY A 93 -4.37 18.67 1.13
CA GLY A 93 -3.54 19.66 0.43
C GLY A 93 -2.18 19.11 0.02
N SER A 94 -2.17 17.97 -0.68
CA SER A 94 -0.94 17.23 -1.02
C SER A 94 -0.48 17.48 -2.46
N TYR A 95 0.81 17.24 -2.72
CA TYR A 95 1.38 17.27 -4.06
C TYR A 95 1.41 15.89 -4.71
N VAL A 96 0.92 15.78 -5.94
CA VAL A 96 1.03 14.60 -6.80
C VAL A 96 1.75 15.01 -8.08
N ASP A 97 2.99 14.53 -8.29
CA ASP A 97 3.83 14.84 -9.45
C ASP A 97 3.71 16.32 -9.88
N ASP A 98 4.06 17.22 -8.97
CA ASP A 98 4.04 18.69 -9.08
C ASP A 98 2.65 19.37 -9.08
N HIS A 99 1.55 18.62 -8.98
CA HIS A 99 0.20 19.16 -8.89
C HIS A 99 -0.30 19.21 -7.44
N ILE A 100 -0.69 20.39 -6.96
CA ILE A 100 -1.30 20.54 -5.64
C ILE A 100 -2.79 20.19 -5.68
N ILE A 101 -3.18 19.16 -4.93
CA ILE A 101 -4.58 18.75 -4.76
C ILE A 101 -5.05 19.18 -3.38
N ARG A 102 -5.82 20.28 -3.34
CA ARG A 102 -6.27 20.95 -2.09
C ARG A 102 -7.78 21.13 -1.99
N ASP A 103 -8.49 20.91 -3.09
CA ASP A 103 -9.93 21.05 -3.18
C ASP A 103 -10.48 20.24 -4.36
N GLU A 104 -11.80 20.18 -4.47
CA GLU A 104 -12.50 19.49 -5.55
C GLU A 104 -12.09 20.00 -6.94
N GLY A 105 -11.92 21.31 -7.10
CA GLY A 105 -11.55 21.89 -8.39
C GLY A 105 -10.18 21.42 -8.85
N SER A 106 -9.19 21.44 -7.96
CA SER A 106 -7.85 20.92 -8.22
C SER A 106 -7.83 19.41 -8.51
N LEU A 107 -8.69 18.62 -7.87
CA LEU A 107 -8.82 17.19 -8.14
C LEU A 107 -9.42 16.93 -9.53
N VAL A 108 -10.49 17.63 -9.87
CA VAL A 108 -11.16 17.52 -11.18
C VAL A 108 -10.22 17.96 -12.30
N ASP A 109 -9.48 19.06 -12.11
CA ASP A 109 -8.47 19.53 -13.06
C ASP A 109 -7.36 18.50 -13.27
N PHE A 110 -6.83 17.91 -12.18
CA PHE A 110 -5.83 16.85 -12.26
C PHE A 110 -6.32 15.66 -13.08
N PHE A 111 -7.50 15.13 -12.77
CA PHE A 111 -8.09 13.99 -13.49
C PHE A 111 -8.73 14.36 -14.83
N SER A 112 -8.79 15.65 -15.22
CA SER A 112 -9.25 16.03 -16.57
C SER A 112 -8.26 15.62 -17.67
N HIS A 113 -7.00 15.37 -17.29
CA HIS A 113 -5.95 14.91 -18.17
C HIS A 113 -5.97 13.38 -18.29
N GLN A 114 -6.13 12.85 -19.51
CA GLN A 114 -6.20 11.40 -19.76
C GLN A 114 -5.01 10.64 -19.16
N ALA A 115 -3.79 11.18 -19.30
CA ALA A 115 -2.59 10.57 -18.75
C ALA A 115 -2.67 10.37 -17.22
N ASN A 116 -3.32 11.28 -16.50
CA ASN A 116 -3.50 11.16 -15.05
C ASN A 116 -4.58 10.13 -14.70
N GLN A 117 -5.64 10.00 -15.51
CA GLN A 117 -6.63 8.93 -15.35
C GLN A 117 -6.02 7.54 -15.57
N ASP A 118 -5.09 7.44 -16.51
CA ASP A 118 -4.39 6.19 -16.83
C ASP A 118 -3.38 5.83 -15.75
N HIS A 119 -2.72 6.82 -15.14
CA HIS A 119 -1.66 6.61 -14.15
C HIS A 119 -2.14 6.55 -12.70
N TYR A 120 -3.25 7.20 -12.38
CA TYR A 120 -3.72 7.35 -11.00
C TYR A 120 -5.14 6.85 -10.81
N CYS A 121 -5.46 6.49 -9.58
CA CYS A 121 -6.81 6.27 -9.12
C CYS A 121 -7.02 6.81 -7.72
N ILE A 122 -8.28 6.95 -7.32
CA ILE A 122 -8.64 7.32 -5.95
C ILE A 122 -8.95 6.01 -5.22
N VAL A 123 -8.33 5.81 -4.07
CA VAL A 123 -8.57 4.65 -3.20
C VAL A 123 -8.93 5.08 -1.79
N ASP A 124 -9.69 4.26 -1.07
CA ASP A 124 -9.86 4.43 0.38
C ASP A 124 -8.82 3.62 1.18
N GLU A 125 -8.82 3.81 2.51
CA GLU A 125 -7.96 3.06 3.46
C GLU A 125 -8.11 1.52 3.39
N HIS A 126 -9.15 1.02 2.72
CA HIS A 126 -9.36 -0.42 2.50
C HIS A 126 -8.91 -0.87 1.10
N GLY A 127 -8.35 0.03 0.30
CA GLY A 127 -7.88 -0.23 -1.05
C GLY A 127 -9.00 -0.30 -2.10
N THR A 128 -10.23 0.13 -1.76
CA THR A 128 -11.34 0.20 -2.71
C THR A 128 -11.10 1.34 -3.68
N GLU A 129 -11.14 1.05 -4.98
CA GLU A 129 -10.94 2.05 -6.01
C GLU A 129 -12.25 2.77 -6.38
N TYR A 130 -12.16 4.07 -6.64
CA TYR A 130 -13.27 4.92 -7.05
C TYR A 130 -12.97 5.63 -8.37
N SER A 131 -13.98 5.71 -9.24
CA SER A 131 -14.00 6.71 -10.29
C SER A 131 -14.09 8.11 -9.67
N ILE A 132 -13.66 9.14 -10.40
CA ILE A 132 -13.81 10.53 -9.91
C ILE A 132 -15.28 10.86 -9.64
N GLU A 133 -16.21 10.42 -10.49
CA GLU A 133 -17.64 10.67 -10.31
C GLU A 133 -18.19 10.00 -9.05
N ASP A 134 -17.81 8.75 -8.79
CA ASP A 134 -18.24 8.00 -7.62
C ASP A 134 -17.66 8.59 -6.34
N PHE A 135 -16.38 8.96 -6.37
CA PHE A 135 -15.73 9.64 -5.25
C PHE A 135 -16.42 10.96 -4.93
N LEU A 136 -16.65 11.81 -5.93
CA LEU A 136 -17.32 13.10 -5.75
C LEU A 136 -18.76 12.94 -5.23
N LYS A 137 -19.50 11.95 -5.74
CA LYS A 137 -20.82 11.59 -5.18
C LYS A 137 -20.70 11.18 -3.73
N LYS A 138 -19.72 10.33 -3.41
CA LYS A 138 -19.52 9.80 -2.06
C LYS A 138 -19.23 10.93 -1.08
N ILE A 139 -18.31 11.84 -1.39
CA ILE A 139 -17.95 12.92 -0.45
C ILE A 139 -19.04 14.00 -0.31
N LYS A 140 -19.96 14.14 -1.29
CA LYS A 140 -21.05 15.12 -1.26
C LYS A 140 -22.37 14.59 -0.71
N TYR A 141 -22.72 13.34 -1.03
CA TYR A 141 -24.08 12.81 -0.89
C TYR A 141 -24.17 11.52 -0.08
N SER A 142 -23.06 10.95 0.42
CA SER A 142 -23.17 9.80 1.32
C SER A 142 -23.80 10.23 2.64
N GLY A 143 -25.07 9.90 2.81
CA GLY A 143 -25.86 10.15 4.00
C GLY A 143 -27.05 9.22 3.99
N ALA A 144 -26.97 8.21 4.86
CA ALA A 144 -27.81 7.01 4.94
C ALA A 144 -27.46 5.91 3.93
#